data_AF-A0A0K8R6Q1-F1
#
_entry.id   AF-A0A0K8R6Q1-F1
#
_cell.length_a   1.000
_cell.length_b   1.000
_cell.length_c   1.000
_cell.angle_alpha   90.00
_cell.angle_beta   90.00
_cell.angle_gamma   90.00
#
_symmetry.space_group_name_H-M   'P 1'
#
loop_
_entity.id
_entity.type
_entity.pdbx_description
1 polymer ?
#
loop_
_entity_poly.entity_id
_entity_poly.type
_entity_poly.pdbx_seq_one_letter_code
_entity_poly.pdbx_strand_id
1 'polypeptide(L)'
;MEVKTFAFLQIAVFIALGAQIFLAGTDALSDEDELFSVEYCGMNCTKQNNGSWTKCNGNCACYHEDGKTDGLCLSTEYTDFTQFPNLTSEEINRATPVPQVIKSH
;
A
#
# COMPACT_ATOMS: atom_id res chain seq x y z
N MET A 1 41.26 -1.79 -34.14
CA MET A 1 39.79 -1.83 -33.95
C MET A 1 39.39 -2.25 -32.52
N GLU A 2 40.29 -2.25 -31.55
CA GLU A 2 40.01 -2.87 -30.24
C GLU A 2 39.34 -1.93 -29.23
N VAL A 3 39.65 -0.64 -29.25
CA VAL A 3 39.08 0.35 -28.30
C VAL A 3 37.56 0.49 -28.44
N LYS A 4 37.03 0.30 -29.67
CA LYS A 4 35.59 0.38 -29.94
C LYS A 4 34.84 -0.81 -29.32
N THR A 5 35.40 -2.01 -29.35
CA THR A 5 34.76 -3.23 -28.83
C THR A 5 34.63 -3.21 -27.30
N PHE A 6 35.64 -2.67 -26.59
CA PHE A 6 35.58 -2.54 -25.12
C PHE A 6 34.48 -1.59 -24.65
N ALA A 7 34.25 -0.48 -25.37
CA ALA A 7 33.18 0.46 -25.03
C ALA A 7 31.78 -0.15 -25.21
N PHE A 8 31.57 -0.94 -26.28
CA PHE A 8 30.30 -1.64 -26.49
C PHE A 8 30.03 -2.70 -25.41
N LEU A 9 31.07 -3.41 -24.97
CA LEU A 9 30.95 -4.41 -23.90
C LEU A 9 30.60 -3.77 -22.55
N GLN A 10 31.19 -2.63 -22.22
CA GLN A 10 30.85 -1.89 -21.00
C GLN A 10 29.39 -1.43 -21.00
N ILE A 11 28.91 -0.86 -22.11
CA ILE A 11 27.51 -0.43 -22.25
C ILE A 11 26.57 -1.63 -22.07
N ALA A 12 26.86 -2.78 -22.69
CA ALA A 12 26.03 -3.99 -22.54
C ALA A 12 25.95 -4.48 -21.09
N VAL A 13 27.07 -4.44 -20.35
CA VAL A 13 27.12 -4.81 -18.93
C VAL A 13 26.28 -3.86 -18.07
N PHE A 14 26.34 -2.55 -18.33
CA PHE A 14 25.51 -1.58 -17.60
C PHE A 14 24.00 -1.76 -17.88
N ILE A 15 23.61 -2.08 -19.12
CA ILE A 15 22.21 -2.37 -19.45
C ILE A 15 21.73 -3.66 -18.78
N ALA A 16 22.56 -4.71 -18.76
CA ALA A 16 22.23 -5.97 -18.10
C ALA A 16 22.12 -5.83 -16.57
N LEU A 17 23.03 -5.08 -15.94
CA LEU A 17 22.97 -4.79 -14.51
C LEU A 17 21.79 -3.87 -14.16
N GLY A 18 21.50 -2.87 -15.01
CA GLY A 18 20.35 -1.98 -14.84
C GLY A 18 19.02 -2.72 -14.90
N ALA A 19 18.88 -3.70 -15.80
CA ALA A 19 17.65 -4.50 -15.93
C ALA A 19 17.33 -5.32 -14.66
N GLN A 20 18.33 -5.76 -13.89
CA GLN A 20 18.09 -6.49 -12.64
C GLN A 20 17.62 -5.59 -11.49
N ILE A 21 17.98 -4.30 -11.50
CA ILE A 21 17.55 -3.35 -10.46
C ILE A 21 16.04 -3.05 -10.57
N PHE A 22 15.48 -3.08 -11.78
CA PHE A 22 14.04 -2.86 -11.98
C PHE A 22 13.16 -4.05 -11.57
N LEU A 23 13.68 -5.28 -11.63
CA LEU A 23 12.92 -6.48 -11.24
C LEU A 23 12.79 -6.66 -9.72
N ALA A 24 13.73 -6.13 -8.93
CA ALA A 24 13.64 -6.17 -7.46
C ALA A 24 12.80 -5.04 -6.86
N GLY A 25 12.38 -4.06 -7.68
CA GLY A 25 11.58 -2.90 -7.24
C GLY A 25 10.06 -3.09 -7.41
N THR A 26 9.63 -4.15 -8.10
CA THR A 26 8.21 -4.40 -8.37
C THR A 26 7.52 -5.18 -7.25
N ASP A 27 8.26 -5.91 -6.41
CA ASP A 27 7.70 -6.68 -5.30
C ASP A 27 7.14 -5.79 -4.17
N ALA A 28 7.52 -4.49 -4.14
CA ALA A 28 6.99 -3.52 -3.17
C ALA A 28 5.75 -2.76 -3.70
N LEU A 29 5.27 -3.07 -4.90
CA LEU A 29 4.10 -2.45 -5.53
C LEU A 29 2.94 -3.44 -5.68
N SER A 30 3.04 -4.64 -5.13
CA SER A 30 1.92 -5.55 -5.13
C SER A 30 0.84 -5.04 -4.19
N ASP A 31 -0.35 -4.75 -4.75
CA ASP A 31 -1.60 -4.49 -4.02
C ASP A 31 -2.07 -5.69 -3.17
N GLU A 32 -1.24 -6.71 -2.97
CA GLU A 32 -1.58 -7.96 -2.27
C GLU A 32 -1.58 -7.84 -0.74
N ASP A 33 -1.11 -6.69 -0.21
CA ASP A 33 -1.04 -6.40 1.22
C ASP A 33 -2.11 -5.40 1.72
N GLU A 34 -3.03 -4.93 0.87
CA GLU A 34 -4.08 -3.98 1.29
C GLU A 34 -5.19 -4.70 2.07
N LEU A 35 -4.98 -4.83 3.38
CA LEU A 35 -5.87 -5.51 4.34
C LEU A 35 -7.14 -4.69 4.64
N PHE A 36 -7.14 -3.40 4.29
CA PHE A 36 -8.24 -2.45 4.45
C PHE A 36 -7.94 -1.22 3.57
N SER A 37 -8.76 -0.99 2.53
CA SER A 37 -8.60 0.18 1.67
C SER A 37 -9.59 1.27 2.07
N VAL A 38 -9.13 2.52 2.01
CA VAL A 38 -9.96 3.71 2.22
C VAL A 38 -9.78 4.61 1.02
N GLU A 39 -10.83 4.75 0.23
CA GLU A 39 -10.81 5.57 -0.98
C GLU A 39 -11.71 6.78 -0.83
N TYR A 40 -11.22 7.94 -1.29
CA TYR A 40 -12.01 9.17 -1.30
C TYR A 40 -12.95 9.19 -2.50
N CYS A 41 -14.24 9.36 -2.24
CA CYS A 41 -15.28 9.27 -3.26
C CYS A 41 -15.45 10.53 -4.12
N GLY A 42 -14.47 11.43 -4.12
CA GLY A 42 -14.47 12.65 -4.92
C GLY A 42 -15.38 13.76 -4.40
N MET A 43 -15.98 13.62 -3.21
CA MET A 43 -16.82 14.67 -2.62
C MET A 43 -16.70 14.78 -1.09
N ASN A 44 -16.86 16.02 -0.61
CA ASN A 44 -16.96 16.31 0.82
C ASN A 44 -18.42 16.20 1.28
N CYS A 45 -18.60 15.94 2.56
CA CYS A 45 -19.90 16.04 3.24
C CYS A 45 -19.86 17.14 4.29
N THR A 46 -20.99 17.82 4.48
CA THR A 46 -21.10 18.93 5.43
C THR A 46 -22.35 18.78 6.27
N LYS A 47 -22.30 19.31 7.50
CA LYS A 47 -23.44 19.29 8.42
C LYS A 47 -24.41 20.39 8.03
N GLN A 48 -25.64 19.99 7.73
CA GLN A 48 -26.75 20.87 7.38
C GLN A 48 -27.34 21.51 8.65
N ASN A 49 -28.12 22.58 8.46
CA ASN A 49 -28.76 23.33 9.55
C ASN A 49 -29.75 22.49 10.37
N ASN A 50 -30.31 21.43 9.80
CA ASN A 50 -31.17 20.47 10.48
C ASN A 50 -30.38 19.42 11.30
N GLY A 51 -29.06 19.50 11.30
CA GLY A 51 -28.15 18.58 11.98
C GLY A 51 -27.77 17.33 11.20
N SER A 52 -28.37 17.06 10.04
CA SER A 52 -28.00 15.93 9.19
C SER A 52 -26.74 16.22 8.36
N TRP A 53 -26.07 15.18 7.87
CA TRP A 53 -24.95 15.32 6.96
C TRP A 53 -25.38 15.22 5.50
N THR A 54 -24.71 15.96 4.63
CA THR A 54 -24.84 15.80 3.17
C THR A 54 -24.60 14.34 2.80
N LYS A 55 -25.51 13.79 1.98
CA LYS A 55 -25.47 12.39 1.57
C LYS A 55 -24.33 12.16 0.57
N CYS A 56 -23.56 11.10 0.81
CA CYS A 56 -22.52 10.62 -0.11
C CYS A 56 -23.11 9.73 -1.22
N ASN A 57 -22.41 9.64 -2.34
CA ASN A 57 -22.82 8.81 -3.48
C ASN A 57 -22.35 7.35 -3.32
N GLY A 58 -23.03 6.42 -4.00
CA GLY A 58 -22.61 5.02 -4.08
C GLY A 58 -22.51 4.33 -2.70
N ASN A 59 -21.42 3.59 -2.50
CA ASN A 59 -21.14 2.85 -1.26
C ASN A 59 -20.36 3.67 -0.23
N CYS A 60 -20.32 5.00 -0.39
CA CYS A 60 -19.51 5.87 0.45
C CYS A 60 -20.28 6.34 1.68
N ALA A 61 -19.58 6.46 2.80
CA ALA A 61 -20.10 7.03 4.03
C ALA A 61 -19.41 8.37 4.34
N CYS A 62 -20.13 9.25 5.04
CA CYS A 62 -19.59 10.54 5.48
C CYS A 62 -18.83 10.33 6.80
N TYR A 63 -17.52 10.60 6.78
CA TYR A 63 -16.66 10.58 7.95
C TYR A 63 -16.27 12.01 8.32
N HIS A 64 -16.39 12.35 9.58
CA HIS A 64 -16.07 13.68 10.10
C HIS A 64 -15.42 13.57 11.47
N GLU A 65 -14.60 14.55 11.82
CA GLU A 65 -14.08 14.68 13.19
C GLU A 65 -15.17 15.23 14.11
N ASP A 66 -15.11 14.87 15.39
CA ASP A 66 -16.03 15.40 16.39
C ASP A 66 -15.89 16.92 16.55
N GLY A 67 -17.02 17.61 16.58
CA GLY A 67 -17.07 19.07 16.67
C GLY A 67 -16.80 19.82 15.36
N LYS A 68 -16.51 19.11 14.25
CA LYS A 68 -16.42 19.71 12.91
C LYS A 68 -17.75 19.64 12.17
N THR A 69 -17.94 20.57 11.23
CA THR A 69 -19.10 20.65 10.34
C THR A 69 -18.80 20.19 8.92
N ASP A 70 -17.56 19.80 8.67
CA ASP A 70 -17.05 19.36 7.38
C ASP A 70 -16.43 17.98 7.55
N GLY A 71 -16.61 17.14 6.53
CA GLY A 71 -16.16 15.77 6.49
C GLY A 71 -15.92 15.31 5.06
N LEU A 72 -15.48 14.07 4.92
CA LEU A 72 -15.15 13.45 3.64
C LEU A 72 -16.05 12.25 3.39
N CYS A 73 -16.49 12.09 2.14
CA CYS A 73 -17.13 10.84 1.71
C CYS A 73 -16.05 9.82 1.36
N LEU A 74 -15.99 8.73 2.12
CA LEU A 74 -15.01 7.66 1.94
C LEU A 74 -15.72 6.33 1.70
N SER A 75 -15.17 5.51 0.81
CA SER A 75 -15.49 4.08 0.72
C SER A 75 -14.45 3.30 1.53
N THR A 76 -14.93 2.31 2.25
CA THR A 76 -14.07 1.38 3.01
C THR A 76 -14.34 -0.02 2.51
N GLU A 77 -13.31 -0.69 2.01
CA GLU A 77 -13.40 -2.10 1.64
C GLU A 77 -12.69 -2.95 2.69
N TYR A 78 -13.39 -3.98 3.17
CA TYR A 78 -12.87 -4.92 4.14
C TYR A 78 -12.44 -6.19 3.41
N THR A 79 -11.16 -6.52 3.50
CA THR A 79 -10.64 -7.77 2.96
C THR A 79 -11.20 -8.94 3.78
N ASP A 80 -11.97 -9.81 3.14
CA ASP A 80 -12.56 -10.98 3.79
C ASP A 80 -11.47 -12.01 4.11
N PHE A 81 -11.10 -12.10 5.39
CA PHE A 81 -10.07 -13.02 5.85
C PHE A 81 -10.46 -14.50 5.76
N THR A 82 -11.72 -14.83 5.46
CA THR A 82 -12.16 -16.22 5.27
C THR A 82 -11.56 -16.87 4.03
N GLN A 83 -11.03 -16.07 3.10
CA GLN A 83 -10.33 -16.57 1.91
C GLN A 83 -8.92 -17.08 2.21
N PHE A 84 -8.33 -16.72 3.36
CA PHE A 84 -7.02 -17.21 3.76
C PHE A 84 -7.14 -18.50 4.58
N PRO A 85 -6.28 -19.50 4.33
CA PRO A 85 -6.30 -20.73 5.12
C PRO A 85 -5.96 -20.43 6.58
N ASN A 86 -6.49 -21.25 7.49
CA ASN A 86 -6.08 -21.20 8.89
C ASN A 86 -4.56 -21.44 8.99
N LEU A 87 -3.84 -20.48 9.54
CA LEU A 87 -2.40 -20.60 9.77
C LEU A 87 -2.12 -21.71 10.79
N THR A 88 -1.09 -22.50 10.52
CA THR A 88 -0.54 -23.44 11.49
C THR A 88 0.24 -22.69 12.58
N SER A 89 0.37 -23.30 13.76
CA SER A 89 1.18 -22.75 14.85
C SER A 89 2.63 -22.51 14.43
N GLU A 90 3.16 -23.29 13.47
CA GLU A 90 4.51 -23.11 12.95
C GLU A 90 4.66 -21.83 12.13
N GLU A 91 3.69 -21.54 11.26
CA GLU A 91 3.64 -20.29 10.47
C GLU A 91 3.56 -19.06 11.37
N ILE A 92 2.72 -19.12 12.40
CA ILE A 92 2.59 -18.04 13.41
C ILE A 92 3.91 -17.83 14.15
N ASN A 93 4.57 -18.92 14.56
CA ASN A 93 5.86 -18.84 15.24
C ASN A 93 6.96 -18.26 14.34
N ARG A 94 6.97 -18.58 13.04
CA ARG A 94 7.93 -17.99 12.09
C ARG A 94 7.71 -16.51 11.83
N ALA A 95 6.46 -16.06 11.89
CA ALA A 95 6.10 -14.65 11.73
C ALA A 95 6.31 -13.80 13.01
N THR A 96 6.71 -14.43 14.12
CA THR A 96 6.95 -13.71 15.38
C THR A 96 8.10 -12.72 15.21
N PRO A 97 7.90 -11.42 15.51
CA PRO A 97 8.96 -10.42 15.40
C PRO A 97 10.20 -10.82 16.21
N VAL A 98 11.35 -10.90 15.55
CA VAL A 98 12.61 -11.18 16.22
C VAL A 98 13.03 -9.93 16.99
N PRO A 99 13.37 -10.03 18.29
CA PRO A 99 13.88 -8.90 19.05
C PRO A 99 15.06 -8.27 18.32
N GLN A 100 14.99 -6.95 18.11
CA GLN A 100 16.10 -6.19 17.54
C GLN A 100 17.29 -6.30 18.49
N VAL A 101 18.35 -7.00 18.08
CA VAL A 101 19.61 -7.03 18.82
C VAL A 101 20.24 -5.65 18.67
N ILE A 102 19.98 -4.76 19.65
CA ILE A 102 20.66 -3.48 19.73
C ILE A 102 22.13 -3.79 20.03
N LYS A 103 22.97 -3.80 18.99
CA LYS A 103 24.42 -3.81 19.16
C LYS A 103 24.82 -2.45 19.71
N SER A 104 25.07 -2.39 21.02
CA SER A 104 25.75 -1.24 21.61
C SER A 104 27.16 -1.20 21.02
N HIS A 105 27.45 -0.15 20.26
CA HIS A 105 28.78 0.18 19.75
C HIS A 105 29.63 0.85 20.84
#